data_AF-A0A956ART0-F1
#
_entry.id   AF-A0A956ART0-F1
#
_cell.length_a   1.000
_cell.length_b   1.000
_cell.length_c   1.000
_cell.angle_alpha   90.00
_cell.angle_beta   90.00
_cell.angle_gamma   90.00
#
_symmetry.space_group_name_H-M   'P 1'
#
loop_
_entity.id
_entity.type
_entity.pdbx_description
1 polymer ?
#
loop_
_entity_poly.entity_id
_entity_poly.type
_entity_poly.pdbx_seq_one_letter_code
_entity_poly.pdbx_strand_id
1 'polypeptide(L)'
;PFYVLGPLVTDVFPGYDHITSCIGATNAAYHGASMLCYVTPKEHLGLPKQEDVKQGCIAYKIAAHASDVALGIPGARDWDDDLTRARAALNWEKHFELAFDGEFARALHDEDLSVDTDFCAMCGHDWCSVRISKEIVEFGSGKDPEFVRERVAKSPGLTAQQQATLEQRGYLSPEEIHQLAQQTKGVVVAPGKDKADCHSDYVDPDAAKRLQTEKLVQVGRKPGTSATPSA
;
A
#
# COMPACT_ATOMS: atom_id res chain seq x y z
N PRO A 1 19.96 -13.27 -20.10
CA PRO A 1 19.65 -12.95 -18.68
C PRO A 1 20.38 -11.67 -18.26
N PHE A 2 19.63 -10.64 -17.87
CA PHE A 2 20.20 -9.35 -17.48
C PHE A 2 20.11 -9.17 -15.97
N TYR A 3 21.18 -8.69 -15.36
CA TYR A 3 21.32 -8.51 -13.91
C TYR A 3 21.54 -7.04 -13.59
N VAL A 4 20.75 -6.49 -12.66
CA VAL A 4 20.79 -5.08 -12.27
C VAL A 4 20.90 -4.92 -10.76
N LEU A 5 21.52 -3.82 -10.32
CA LEU A 5 21.53 -3.35 -8.93
C LEU A 5 20.61 -2.13 -8.86
N GLY A 6 19.43 -2.26 -8.26
CA GLY A 6 18.37 -1.25 -8.42
C GLY A 6 17.78 -1.26 -9.83
N PRO A 7 17.81 -0.13 -10.58
CA PRO A 7 18.56 1.11 -10.31
C PRO A 7 17.90 2.04 -9.29
N LEU A 8 18.72 2.85 -8.60
CA LEU A 8 18.21 3.98 -7.80
C LEU A 8 17.61 5.02 -8.75
N VAL A 9 16.37 5.45 -8.48
CA VAL A 9 15.68 6.46 -9.30
C VAL A 9 15.98 7.90 -8.85
N THR A 10 16.61 8.06 -7.69
CA THR A 10 16.99 9.35 -7.11
C THR A 10 18.04 9.16 -6.01
N ASP A 11 18.92 10.14 -5.85
CA ASP A 11 20.07 10.06 -4.93
C ASP A 11 19.87 10.83 -3.61
N VAL A 12 18.73 11.50 -3.44
CA VAL A 12 18.54 12.46 -2.33
C VAL A 12 17.93 11.86 -1.06
N PHE A 13 17.77 10.54 -0.99
CA PHE A 13 17.18 9.84 0.16
C PHE A 13 18.08 8.72 0.72
N PRO A 14 19.35 9.00 1.07
CA PRO A 14 20.19 8.01 1.74
C PRO A 14 19.53 7.56 3.05
N GLY A 15 19.60 6.26 3.35
CA GLY A 15 18.81 5.64 4.42
C GLY A 15 17.52 4.97 3.91
N TYR A 16 17.08 5.33 2.70
CA TYR A 16 15.87 4.82 2.06
C TYR A 16 16.15 4.22 0.68
N ASP A 17 17.40 3.84 0.41
CA ASP A 17 17.80 3.37 -0.93
C ASP A 17 17.16 2.03 -1.33
N HIS A 18 16.80 1.19 -0.36
CA HIS A 18 15.93 0.04 -0.60
C HIS A 18 14.58 0.42 -1.24
N ILE A 19 14.02 1.59 -0.94
CA ILE A 19 12.77 2.11 -1.52
C ILE A 19 13.05 2.76 -2.88
N THR A 20 14.04 3.67 -2.96
CA THR A 20 14.37 4.38 -4.21
C THR A 20 14.75 3.39 -5.31
N SER A 21 15.50 2.35 -4.96
CA SER A 21 15.93 1.32 -5.89
C SER A 21 14.85 0.27 -6.19
N CYS A 22 13.92 -0.01 -5.26
CA CYS A 22 12.79 -0.90 -5.51
C CYS A 22 11.93 -0.41 -6.69
N ILE A 23 11.72 0.91 -6.80
CA ILE A 23 10.97 1.52 -7.91
C ILE A 23 11.68 1.25 -9.24
N GLY A 24 12.98 1.52 -9.31
CA GLY A 24 13.76 1.29 -10.53
C GLY A 24 13.90 -0.20 -10.84
N ALA A 25 14.07 -1.05 -9.84
CA ALA A 25 14.16 -2.50 -9.99
C ALA A 25 12.86 -3.09 -10.55
N THR A 26 11.70 -2.62 -10.08
CA THR A 26 10.39 -3.01 -10.62
C THR A 26 10.29 -2.64 -12.11
N ASN A 27 10.72 -1.42 -12.46
CA ASN A 27 10.72 -0.97 -13.85
C ASN A 27 11.70 -1.77 -14.73
N ALA A 28 12.91 -2.04 -14.23
CA ALA A 28 13.92 -2.82 -14.94
C ALA A 28 13.46 -4.26 -15.18
N ALA A 29 12.86 -4.92 -14.18
CA ALA A 29 12.30 -6.26 -14.32
C ALA A 29 11.10 -6.28 -15.27
N TYR A 30 10.22 -5.28 -15.20
CA TYR A 30 9.13 -5.12 -16.18
C TYR A 30 9.65 -4.99 -17.62
N HIS A 31 10.83 -4.39 -17.81
CA HIS A 31 11.50 -4.28 -19.11
C HIS A 31 12.48 -5.44 -19.43
N GLY A 32 12.46 -6.53 -18.65
CA GLY A 32 13.15 -7.78 -18.98
C GLY A 32 14.43 -8.08 -18.20
N ALA A 33 14.76 -7.32 -17.15
CA ALA A 33 15.79 -7.74 -16.21
C ALA A 33 15.40 -9.07 -15.56
N SER A 34 16.33 -10.03 -15.55
CA SER A 34 16.06 -11.41 -15.13
C SER A 34 16.50 -11.67 -13.69
N MET A 35 17.32 -10.79 -13.11
CA MET A 35 17.80 -10.89 -11.73
C MET A 35 18.01 -9.48 -11.16
N LEU A 36 17.52 -9.28 -9.94
CA LEU A 36 17.59 -8.00 -9.24
C LEU A 36 18.51 -8.17 -8.00
N CYS A 37 19.61 -7.43 -7.96
CA CYS A 37 20.42 -7.29 -6.75
C CYS A 37 19.69 -6.35 -5.81
N TYR A 38 19.37 -6.83 -4.63
CA TYR A 38 18.79 -6.00 -3.59
C TYR A 38 19.71 -4.87 -3.12
N VAL A 39 19.10 -3.85 -2.56
CA VAL A 39 19.75 -2.70 -1.93
C VAL A 39 19.15 -2.57 -0.55
N THR A 40 20.00 -2.33 0.45
CA THR A 40 19.56 -2.22 1.86
C THR A 40 19.28 -0.76 2.23
N PRO A 41 18.58 -0.48 3.34
CA PRO A 41 18.47 0.87 3.88
C PRO A 41 19.83 1.56 4.11
N LYS A 42 20.89 0.78 4.37
CA LYS A 42 22.23 1.28 4.66
C LYS A 42 23.15 1.46 3.45
N GLU A 43 22.64 1.27 2.24
CA GLU A 43 23.41 1.61 1.03
C GLU A 43 23.95 3.03 1.16
N HIS A 44 25.21 3.22 0.73
CA HIS A 44 25.95 4.48 0.85
C HIS A 44 26.22 5.00 2.28
N LEU A 45 25.78 4.29 3.34
CA LEU A 45 25.92 4.72 4.74
C LEU A 45 26.77 3.78 5.60
N GLY A 46 26.73 2.47 5.34
CA GLY A 46 27.57 1.51 6.07
C GLY A 46 27.14 0.06 5.93
N LEU A 47 27.69 -0.82 6.76
CA LEU A 47 27.39 -2.26 6.72
C LEU A 47 25.99 -2.57 7.28
N PRO A 48 25.16 -3.37 6.57
CA PRO A 48 23.82 -3.73 7.00
C PRO A 48 23.82 -4.66 8.22
N LYS A 49 22.83 -4.48 9.10
CA LYS A 49 22.45 -5.42 10.16
C LYS A 49 21.39 -6.40 9.64
N GLN A 50 21.01 -7.36 10.47
CA GLN A 50 19.99 -8.36 10.14
C GLN A 50 18.68 -7.74 9.63
N GLU A 51 18.17 -6.70 10.29
CA GLU A 51 16.93 -6.04 9.87
C GLU A 51 17.10 -5.29 8.54
N ASP A 52 18.25 -4.64 8.31
CA ASP A 52 18.54 -3.96 7.04
C ASP A 52 18.54 -4.95 5.86
N VAL A 53 19.06 -6.16 6.08
CA VAL A 53 19.02 -7.26 5.11
C VAL A 53 17.58 -7.69 4.86
N LYS A 54 16.78 -7.91 5.92
CA LYS A 54 15.37 -8.27 5.81
C LYS A 54 14.61 -7.24 4.97
N GLN A 55 14.71 -5.95 5.30
CA GLN A 55 14.04 -4.86 4.58
C GLN A 55 14.43 -4.81 3.10
N GLY A 56 15.71 -4.95 2.78
CA GLY A 56 16.18 -5.03 1.39
C GLY A 56 15.58 -6.24 0.64
N CYS A 57 15.54 -7.41 1.27
CA CYS A 57 14.96 -8.61 0.67
C CYS A 57 13.45 -8.46 0.43
N ILE A 58 12.71 -7.93 1.40
CA ILE A 58 11.27 -7.67 1.25
C ILE A 58 11.02 -6.70 0.10
N ALA A 59 11.74 -5.57 0.06
CA ALA A 59 11.59 -4.56 -1.00
C ALA A 59 11.78 -5.17 -2.40
N TYR A 60 12.78 -6.04 -2.57
CA TYR A 60 13.07 -6.65 -3.87
C TYR A 60 12.16 -7.84 -4.20
N LYS A 61 11.59 -8.52 -3.21
CA LYS A 61 10.51 -9.49 -3.42
C LYS A 61 9.24 -8.80 -3.91
N ILE A 62 8.93 -7.61 -3.36
CA ILE A 62 7.84 -6.76 -3.86
C ILE A 62 8.12 -6.35 -5.30
N ALA A 63 9.33 -5.83 -5.60
CA ALA A 63 9.69 -5.41 -6.96
C ALA A 63 9.53 -6.55 -7.97
N ALA A 64 10.09 -7.73 -7.68
CA ALA A 64 9.99 -8.89 -8.55
C ALA A 64 8.54 -9.33 -8.76
N HIS A 65 7.76 -9.50 -7.68
CA HIS A 65 6.36 -9.94 -7.77
C HIS A 65 5.49 -8.93 -8.53
N ALA A 66 5.67 -7.63 -8.27
CA ALA A 66 4.96 -6.58 -8.96
C ALA A 66 5.25 -6.59 -10.47
N SER A 67 6.51 -6.80 -10.86
CA SER A 67 6.89 -6.95 -12.27
C SER A 67 6.29 -8.21 -12.90
N ASP A 68 6.26 -9.34 -12.20
CA ASP A 68 5.65 -10.59 -12.69
C ASP A 68 4.14 -10.42 -12.95
N VAL A 69 3.44 -9.74 -12.03
CA VAL A 69 2.03 -9.39 -12.19
C VAL A 69 1.83 -8.45 -13.37
N ALA A 70 2.65 -7.41 -13.50
CA ALA A 70 2.57 -6.42 -14.58
C ALA A 70 2.87 -7.03 -15.96
N LEU A 71 3.80 -8.00 -16.03
CA LEU A 71 4.11 -8.76 -17.24
C LEU A 71 3.01 -9.78 -17.60
N GLY A 72 2.04 -9.99 -16.72
CA GLY A 72 0.97 -10.97 -16.92
C GLY A 72 1.48 -12.41 -16.91
N ILE A 73 2.53 -12.70 -16.12
CA ILE A 73 3.05 -14.06 -15.98
C ILE A 73 1.93 -14.96 -15.43
N PRO A 74 1.59 -16.08 -16.10
CA PRO A 74 0.47 -16.91 -15.69
C PRO A 74 0.56 -17.33 -14.22
N GLY A 75 -0.41 -16.88 -13.44
CA GLY A 75 -0.61 -17.24 -12.04
C GLY A 75 0.15 -16.38 -11.03
N ALA A 76 0.91 -15.38 -11.47
CA ALA A 76 1.52 -14.42 -10.55
C ALA A 76 0.44 -13.69 -9.73
N ARG A 77 -0.64 -13.25 -10.40
CA ARG A 77 -1.76 -12.55 -9.78
C ARG A 77 -2.66 -13.42 -8.90
N ASP A 78 -2.60 -14.74 -9.02
CA ASP A 78 -3.51 -15.63 -8.26
C ASP A 78 -3.31 -15.43 -6.74
N TRP A 79 -2.07 -15.20 -6.31
CA TRP A 79 -1.72 -14.93 -4.92
C TRP A 79 -2.32 -13.61 -4.41
N ASP A 80 -2.22 -12.52 -5.17
CA ASP A 80 -2.87 -11.23 -4.86
C ASP A 80 -4.39 -11.37 -4.74
N ASP A 81 -4.98 -12.12 -5.67
CA ASP A 81 -6.42 -12.33 -5.74
C ASP A 81 -6.91 -13.19 -4.55
N ASP A 82 -6.15 -14.21 -4.13
CA ASP A 82 -6.45 -15.02 -2.92
C ASP A 82 -6.38 -14.17 -1.64
N LEU A 83 -5.32 -13.39 -1.47
CA LEU A 83 -5.15 -12.50 -0.32
C LEU A 83 -6.24 -11.42 -0.30
N THR A 84 -6.62 -10.91 -1.46
CA THR A 84 -7.73 -9.95 -1.60
C THR A 84 -9.07 -10.58 -1.28
N ARG A 85 -9.33 -11.84 -1.66
CA ARG A 85 -10.54 -12.57 -1.24
C ARG A 85 -10.60 -12.74 0.28
N ALA A 86 -9.49 -13.12 0.92
CA ALA A 86 -9.42 -13.22 2.38
C ALA A 86 -9.70 -11.86 3.05
N ARG A 87 -9.11 -10.78 2.52
CA ARG A 87 -9.36 -9.40 2.99
C ARG A 87 -10.83 -8.99 2.84
N ALA A 88 -11.45 -9.27 1.69
CA ALA A 88 -12.86 -8.95 1.43
C ALA A 88 -13.82 -9.75 2.31
N ALA A 89 -13.45 -10.98 2.66
CA ALA A 89 -14.19 -11.83 3.60
C ALA A 89 -13.96 -11.45 5.07
N LEU A 90 -13.02 -10.53 5.35
CA LEU A 90 -12.55 -10.16 6.69
C LEU A 90 -12.02 -11.37 7.47
N ASN A 91 -11.38 -12.31 6.76
CA ASN A 91 -10.75 -13.49 7.35
C ASN A 91 -9.27 -13.17 7.64
N TRP A 92 -9.00 -12.70 8.86
CA TRP A 92 -7.65 -12.30 9.29
C TRP A 92 -6.66 -13.44 9.31
N GLU A 93 -7.05 -14.62 9.83
CA GLU A 93 -6.17 -15.78 9.84
C GLU A 93 -5.69 -16.14 8.43
N LYS A 94 -6.61 -16.21 7.46
CA LYS A 94 -6.26 -16.49 6.07
C LYS A 94 -5.47 -15.34 5.43
N HIS A 95 -5.76 -14.10 5.80
CA HIS A 95 -5.02 -12.93 5.33
C HIS A 95 -3.55 -13.01 5.73
N PHE A 96 -3.26 -13.34 6.98
CA PHE A 96 -1.90 -13.48 7.49
C PHE A 96 -1.21 -14.75 6.96
N GLU A 97 -1.93 -15.86 6.81
CA GLU A 97 -1.41 -17.09 6.20
C GLU A 97 -0.95 -16.84 4.74
N LEU A 98 -1.68 -16.02 4.01
CA LEU A 98 -1.36 -15.68 2.62
C LEU A 98 -0.34 -14.55 2.50
N ALA A 99 -0.11 -13.73 3.53
CA ALA A 99 0.85 -12.64 3.46
C ALA A 99 2.29 -13.19 3.38
N PHE A 100 3.17 -12.48 2.65
CA PHE A 100 4.57 -12.92 2.51
C PHE A 100 5.33 -12.95 3.85
N ASP A 101 5.06 -11.95 4.70
CA ASP A 101 5.57 -11.88 6.08
C ASP A 101 4.37 -11.81 7.04
N GLY A 102 3.65 -12.93 7.14
CA GLY A 102 2.40 -13.03 7.90
C GLY A 102 2.53 -12.76 9.39
N GLU A 103 3.66 -13.14 10.00
CA GLU A 103 3.93 -12.87 11.42
C GLU A 103 4.09 -11.37 11.66
N PHE A 104 4.85 -10.68 10.81
CA PHE A 104 4.99 -9.22 10.91
C PHE A 104 3.66 -8.51 10.66
N ALA A 105 2.90 -8.93 9.65
CA ALA A 105 1.58 -8.37 9.38
C ALA A 105 0.60 -8.56 10.55
N ARG A 106 0.62 -9.73 11.20
CA ARG A 106 -0.17 -10.01 12.40
C ARG A 106 0.27 -9.15 13.58
N ALA A 107 1.58 -9.03 13.81
CA ALA A 107 2.10 -8.20 14.89
C ALA A 107 1.60 -6.74 14.78
N LEU A 108 1.64 -6.17 13.58
CA LEU A 108 1.14 -4.81 13.32
C LEU A 108 -0.38 -4.68 13.51
N HIS A 109 -1.16 -5.72 13.21
CA HIS A 109 -2.60 -5.72 13.45
C HIS A 109 -2.92 -5.79 14.95
N ASP A 110 -2.24 -6.68 15.67
CA ASP A 110 -2.50 -6.98 17.07
C ASP A 110 -2.01 -5.87 18.02
N GLU A 111 -1.18 -4.94 17.53
CA GLU A 111 -0.83 -3.70 18.24
C GLU A 111 -2.06 -2.85 18.60
N ASP A 112 -3.12 -2.93 17.79
CA ASP A 112 -4.31 -2.08 17.91
C ASP A 112 -5.58 -2.85 18.29
N LEU A 113 -5.64 -4.16 18.00
CA LEU A 113 -6.82 -4.99 18.18
C LEU A 113 -6.47 -6.24 18.98
N SER A 114 -7.13 -6.44 20.12
CA SER A 114 -6.91 -7.58 21.01
C SER A 114 -7.81 -8.79 20.70
N VAL A 115 -8.72 -8.66 19.73
CA VAL A 115 -9.69 -9.68 19.33
C VAL A 115 -9.89 -9.65 17.82
N ASP A 116 -10.26 -10.79 17.22
CA ASP A 116 -10.66 -10.84 15.81
C ASP A 116 -11.96 -10.07 15.61
N THR A 117 -11.89 -9.01 14.80
CA THR A 117 -13.01 -8.13 14.44
C THR A 117 -13.31 -8.19 12.96
N ASP A 118 -14.53 -7.84 12.56
CA ASP A 118 -14.91 -7.66 11.15
C ASP A 118 -14.52 -6.27 10.59
N PHE A 119 -13.49 -5.66 11.17
CA PHE A 119 -12.89 -4.39 10.77
C PHE A 119 -11.43 -4.32 11.25
N CYS A 120 -10.67 -3.32 10.79
CA CYS A 120 -9.36 -2.98 11.35
C CYS A 120 -9.40 -1.66 12.12
N ALA A 121 -8.38 -1.40 12.94
CA ALA A 121 -8.31 -0.19 13.76
C ALA A 121 -8.29 1.12 12.97
N MET A 122 -7.89 1.09 11.70
CA MET A 122 -7.78 2.28 10.84
C MET A 122 -9.11 3.04 10.69
N CYS A 123 -10.21 2.34 10.38
CA CYS A 123 -11.52 2.95 10.18
C CYS A 123 -12.49 2.65 11.34
N GLY A 124 -12.18 1.64 12.14
CA GLY A 124 -13.09 1.10 13.15
C GLY A 124 -14.32 0.43 12.53
N HIS A 125 -15.20 -0.05 13.40
CA HIS A 125 -16.41 -0.77 13.03
C HIS A 125 -17.29 0.02 12.06
N ASP A 126 -17.70 1.24 12.44
CA ASP A 126 -18.76 1.98 11.75
C ASP A 126 -18.38 2.51 10.37
N TRP A 127 -17.08 2.63 10.07
CA TRP A 127 -16.58 3.24 8.82
C TRP A 127 -15.72 2.32 7.96
N CYS A 128 -15.59 1.04 8.32
CA CYS A 128 -14.88 0.09 7.49
C CYS A 128 -15.58 -0.07 6.13
N SER A 129 -14.93 0.42 5.07
CA SER A 129 -15.48 0.37 3.70
C SER A 129 -15.70 -1.06 3.21
N VAL A 130 -14.84 -2.00 3.61
CA VAL A 130 -14.95 -3.42 3.24
C VAL A 130 -16.15 -4.07 3.93
N ARG A 131 -16.34 -3.87 5.24
CA ARG A 131 -17.50 -4.35 5.98
C ARG A 131 -18.80 -3.81 5.38
N ILE A 132 -18.88 -2.49 5.20
CA ILE A 132 -20.06 -1.84 4.60
C ILE A 132 -20.35 -2.40 3.20
N SER A 133 -19.32 -2.65 2.39
CA SER A 133 -19.50 -3.24 1.05
C SER A 133 -20.03 -4.67 1.13
N LYS A 134 -19.54 -5.49 2.07
CA LYS A 134 -20.03 -6.85 2.32
C LYS A 134 -21.51 -6.84 2.72
N GLU A 135 -21.89 -5.98 3.67
CA GLU A 135 -23.29 -5.83 4.12
C GLU A 135 -24.23 -5.41 2.99
N ILE A 136 -23.81 -4.47 2.13
CA ILE A 136 -24.60 -4.04 0.96
C ILE A 136 -24.81 -5.22 -0.01
N VAL A 137 -23.79 -6.06 -0.22
CA VAL A 137 -23.90 -7.24 -1.09
C VAL A 137 -24.82 -8.29 -0.47
N GLU A 138 -24.70 -8.54 0.84
CA GLU A 138 -25.55 -9.50 1.57
C GLU A 138 -27.02 -9.08 1.55
N PHE A 139 -27.31 -7.80 1.82
CA PHE A 139 -28.63 -7.21 1.68
C PHE A 139 -29.17 -7.31 0.25
N GLY A 140 -28.39 -6.88 -0.75
CA GLY A 140 -28.78 -6.93 -2.16
C GLY A 140 -29.04 -8.34 -2.68
N SER A 141 -28.39 -9.35 -2.08
CA SER A 141 -28.60 -10.77 -2.41
C SER A 141 -29.85 -11.38 -1.76
N GLY A 142 -30.52 -10.66 -0.85
CA GLY A 142 -31.66 -11.17 -0.08
C GLY A 142 -31.31 -12.20 1.00
N LYS A 143 -30.01 -12.38 1.30
CA LYS A 143 -29.53 -13.26 2.36
C LYS A 143 -29.65 -12.64 3.76
N ASP A 144 -29.90 -11.34 3.82
CA ASP A 144 -30.22 -10.62 5.04
C ASP A 144 -31.52 -9.81 4.87
N PRO A 145 -32.68 -10.39 5.25
CA PRO A 145 -33.97 -9.71 5.18
C PRO A 145 -34.18 -8.66 6.28
N GLU A 146 -33.31 -8.57 7.29
CA GLU A 146 -33.41 -7.61 8.39
C GLU A 146 -32.57 -6.35 8.18
N PHE A 147 -31.61 -6.36 7.23
CA PHE A 147 -30.80 -5.20 6.93
C PHE A 147 -31.62 -4.07 6.28
N VAL A 148 -32.02 -3.08 7.06
CA VAL A 148 -32.63 -1.84 6.55
C VAL A 148 -31.70 -0.67 6.88
N ARG A 149 -31.04 -0.10 5.87
CA ARG A 149 -30.25 1.13 6.08
C ARG A 149 -31.18 2.35 6.13
N GLU A 150 -31.83 2.55 7.26
CA GLU A 150 -32.88 3.56 7.43
C GLU A 150 -32.37 5.02 7.30
N ARG A 151 -31.09 5.31 7.57
CA ARG A 151 -30.48 6.67 7.51
C ARG A 151 -28.94 6.64 7.41
N VAL A 152 -28.36 7.74 6.93
CA VAL A 152 -26.91 8.02 7.09
C VAL A 152 -26.65 8.33 8.57
N ALA A 153 -26.05 7.40 9.30
CA ALA A 153 -25.62 7.64 10.67
C ALA A 153 -24.47 8.66 10.68
N LYS A 154 -24.60 9.71 11.49
CA LYS A 154 -23.45 10.53 11.89
C LYS A 154 -22.80 9.82 13.08
N SER A 155 -21.53 9.44 12.94
CA SER A 155 -20.84 8.82 14.07
C SER A 155 -20.66 9.82 15.20
N PRO A 156 -20.71 9.36 16.46
CA PRO A 156 -20.34 10.17 17.60
C PRO A 156 -18.88 10.64 17.45
N GLY A 157 -18.56 11.79 18.05
CA GLY A 157 -17.17 12.22 18.19
C GLY A 157 -16.35 11.26 19.05
N LEU A 158 -15.03 11.46 19.06
CA LEU A 158 -14.11 10.65 19.86
C LEU A 158 -14.50 10.69 21.35
N THR A 159 -14.48 9.52 22.00
CA THR A 159 -14.62 9.42 23.46
C THR A 159 -13.36 9.94 24.14
N ALA A 160 -13.46 10.29 25.43
CA ALA A 160 -12.31 10.71 26.23
C ALA A 160 -11.18 9.65 26.25
N GLN A 161 -11.54 8.36 26.23
CA GLN A 161 -10.58 7.28 26.14
C GLN A 161 -9.87 7.25 24.78
N GLN A 162 -10.62 7.42 23.69
CA GLN A 162 -10.03 7.48 22.34
C GLN A 162 -9.12 8.69 22.16
N GLN A 163 -9.48 9.85 22.74
CA GLN A 163 -8.62 11.04 22.76
C GLN A 163 -7.32 10.77 23.51
N ALA A 164 -7.38 10.19 24.71
CA ALA A 164 -6.20 9.84 25.48
C ALA A 164 -5.28 8.84 24.75
N THR A 165 -5.83 7.88 24.02
CA THR A 165 -5.04 6.95 23.19
C THR A 165 -4.32 7.68 22.06
N LEU A 166 -4.97 8.63 21.38
CA LEU A 166 -4.32 9.43 20.33
C LEU A 166 -3.18 10.29 20.90
N GLU A 167 -3.39 10.91 22.06
CA GLU A 167 -2.37 11.69 22.75
C GLU A 167 -1.13 10.85 23.09
N GLN A 168 -1.32 9.63 23.59
CA GLN A 168 -0.23 8.70 23.92
C GLN A 168 0.57 8.23 22.69
N ARG A 169 -0.05 8.16 21.51
CA ARG A 169 0.58 7.68 20.27
C ARG A 169 1.45 8.72 19.56
N GLY A 170 1.64 9.89 20.16
CA GLY A 170 2.39 10.98 19.55
C GLY A 170 1.50 11.88 18.70
N TYR A 171 0.36 12.31 19.27
CA TYR A 171 -0.39 13.42 18.71
C TYR A 171 0.51 14.65 18.67
N LEU A 172 0.87 15.08 17.46
CA LEU A 172 1.44 16.40 17.27
C LEU A 172 0.31 17.42 17.35
N SER A 173 0.46 18.40 18.22
CA SER A 173 -0.45 19.55 18.25
C SER A 173 -0.50 20.23 16.88
N PRO A 174 -1.61 20.89 16.51
CA PRO A 174 -1.67 21.66 15.28
C PRO A 174 -0.50 22.65 15.16
N GLU A 175 -0.09 23.26 16.27
CA GLU A 175 1.07 24.13 16.35
C GLU A 175 2.38 23.42 15.98
N GLU A 176 2.64 22.22 16.51
CA GLU A 176 3.83 21.42 16.19
C GLU A 176 3.83 20.98 14.71
N ILE A 177 2.68 20.56 14.19
CA ILE A 177 2.52 20.22 12.77
C ILE A 177 2.88 21.44 11.90
N HIS A 178 2.38 22.62 12.25
CA HIS A 178 2.67 23.85 11.53
C HIS A 178 4.15 24.24 11.61
N GLN A 179 4.81 24.06 12.76
CA GLN A 179 6.24 24.31 12.91
C GLN A 179 7.09 23.36 12.04
N LEU A 180 6.80 22.06 12.06
CA LEU A 180 7.50 21.07 11.22
C LEU A 180 7.29 21.37 9.73
N ALA A 181 6.06 21.68 9.32
CA ALA A 181 5.77 22.09 7.94
C ALA A 181 6.56 23.35 7.54
N GLN A 182 6.68 24.35 8.43
CA GLN A 182 7.46 25.55 8.17
C GLN A 182 8.96 25.28 8.01
N GLN A 183 9.53 24.34 8.77
CA GLN A 183 10.95 23.96 8.66
C GLN A 183 11.29 23.40 7.27
N THR A 184 10.35 22.70 6.63
CA THR A 184 10.55 22.17 5.27
C THR A 184 10.35 23.22 4.18
N LYS A 185 9.74 24.37 4.47
CA LYS A 185 9.38 25.40 3.47
C LYS A 185 10.60 25.92 2.71
N GLY A 186 11.73 26.15 3.38
CA GLY A 186 12.97 26.61 2.74
C GLY A 186 13.67 25.56 1.86
N VAL A 187 13.31 24.28 2.00
CA VAL A 187 13.84 23.17 1.22
C VAL A 187 12.98 22.92 -0.03
N VAL A 188 11.65 23.00 0.11
CA VAL A 188 10.70 22.67 -0.97
C VAL A 188 10.25 23.89 -1.80
N VAL A 189 10.36 25.11 -1.26
CA VAL A 189 10.02 26.35 -1.97
C VAL A 189 11.29 27.10 -2.33
N ALA A 190 11.51 27.32 -3.63
CA ALA A 190 12.66 28.06 -4.11
C ALA A 190 12.64 29.53 -3.62
N PRO A 191 13.81 30.15 -3.35
CA PRO A 191 13.88 31.54 -2.92
C PRO A 191 13.13 32.48 -3.88
N GLY A 192 12.20 33.28 -3.35
CA GLY A 192 11.40 34.22 -4.12
C GLY A 192 10.11 33.66 -4.74
N LYS A 193 9.74 32.40 -4.44
CA LYS A 193 8.43 31.83 -4.81
C LYS A 193 7.52 31.70 -3.59
N ASP A 194 6.21 31.83 -3.83
CA ASP A 194 5.18 31.67 -2.80
C ASP A 194 4.75 30.21 -2.59
N LYS A 195 5.00 29.34 -3.58
CA LYS A 195 4.68 27.91 -3.57
C LYS A 195 5.84 27.07 -4.09
N ALA A 196 5.87 25.79 -3.70
CA ALA A 196 6.77 24.80 -4.27
C ALA A 196 6.45 24.59 -5.76
N ASP A 197 7.47 24.24 -6.53
CA ASP A 197 7.33 23.89 -7.94
C ASP A 197 6.58 22.56 -8.06
N CYS A 198 5.44 22.59 -8.73
CA CYS A 198 4.64 21.39 -8.99
C CYS A 198 5.00 20.83 -10.36
N HIS A 199 4.97 19.50 -10.51
CA HIS A 199 5.17 18.85 -11.81
C HIS A 199 4.25 19.41 -12.91
N SER A 200 3.01 19.78 -12.56
CA SER A 200 2.05 20.40 -13.47
C SER A 200 2.44 21.80 -13.96
N ASP A 201 3.37 22.48 -13.28
CA ASP A 201 3.88 23.78 -13.73
C ASP A 201 4.85 23.61 -14.93
N TYR A 202 5.33 22.39 -15.19
CA TYR A 202 6.35 22.09 -16.22
C TYR A 202 5.88 21.09 -17.28
N VAL A 203 4.71 20.48 -17.11
CA VAL A 203 4.22 19.42 -18.01
C VAL A 203 2.87 19.80 -18.61
N ASP A 204 2.77 19.60 -19.92
CA ASP A 204 1.54 19.79 -20.70
C ASP A 204 0.41 18.87 -20.17
N PRO A 205 -0.75 19.42 -19.76
CA PRO A 205 -1.90 18.64 -19.30
C PRO A 205 -2.37 17.55 -20.27
N ASP A 206 -2.13 17.71 -21.57
CA ASP A 206 -2.53 16.75 -22.58
C ASP A 206 -1.56 15.56 -22.69
N ALA A 207 -0.34 15.67 -22.15
CA ALA A 207 0.61 14.55 -22.11
C ALA A 207 0.11 13.39 -21.22
N ALA A 208 -0.46 13.70 -20.06
CA ALA A 208 -1.02 12.69 -19.16
C ALA A 208 -2.25 11.99 -19.77
N LYS A 209 -3.09 12.73 -20.51
CA LYS A 209 -4.27 12.16 -21.19
C LYS A 209 -3.88 11.16 -22.28
N ARG A 210 -2.79 11.42 -23.03
CA ARG A 210 -2.29 10.50 -24.07
C ARG A 210 -1.91 9.14 -23.48
N LEU A 211 -1.21 9.12 -22.34
CA LEU A 211 -0.84 7.88 -21.65
C LEU A 211 -2.07 7.06 -21.19
N GLN A 212 -3.17 7.71 -20.82
CA GLN A 212 -4.42 7.00 -20.47
C GLN A 212 -5.10 6.34 -21.67
N THR A 213 -4.83 6.82 -22.90
CA THR A 213 -5.37 6.23 -24.13
C THR A 213 -4.50 5.09 -24.68
N GLU A 214 -3.27 4.95 -24.19
CA GLU A 214 -2.39 3.85 -24.58
C GLU A 214 -2.84 2.55 -23.93
N LYS A 215 -2.98 1.51 -24.76
CA LYS A 215 -3.38 0.18 -24.29
C LYS A 215 -2.17 -0.51 -23.66
N LEU A 216 -2.04 -0.41 -22.34
CA LEU A 216 -1.04 -1.13 -21.57
C LEU A 216 -1.33 -2.64 -21.51
N VAL A 217 -0.35 -3.42 -21.06
CA VAL A 217 -0.38 -4.90 -20.97
C VAL A 217 -1.66 -5.38 -20.29
N GLN A 218 -2.33 -6.36 -20.90
CA GLN A 218 -3.53 -6.98 -20.33
C GLN A 218 -3.12 -8.00 -19.27
N VAL A 219 -3.47 -7.73 -18.01
CA VAL A 219 -3.20 -8.63 -16.89
C VAL A 219 -4.18 -9.81 -16.96
N GLY A 220 -3.68 -10.99 -17.35
CA GLY A 220 -4.47 -12.22 -17.45
C GLY A 220 -4.31 -13.16 -16.25
N ARG A 221 -5.34 -13.95 -15.95
CA ARG A 221 -5.27 -15.09 -15.02
C ARG A 221 -4.81 -16.36 -15.74
N LYS A 222 -4.38 -17.38 -14.99
CA LYS A 222 -4.14 -18.73 -15.56
C LYS A 222 -5.41 -19.24 -16.26
N PRO A 223 -5.31 -19.79 -17.48
CA PRO A 223 -6.45 -20.48 -18.12
C PRO A 223 -6.91 -21.65 -17.23
N GLY A 224 -8.17 -21.65 -16.82
CA GLY A 224 -8.79 -22.73 -16.04
C GLY A 224 -9.22 -22.36 -14.61
N THR A 225 -8.84 -21.18 -14.09
CA THR A 225 -9.38 -20.65 -12.81
C THR A 225 -10.60 -19.78 -13.07
N SER A 226 -11.64 -20.33 -13.72
CA SER A 226 -12.96 -19.71 -13.67
C SER A 226 -13.50 -19.90 -12.26
N ALA A 227 -13.44 -18.84 -11.45
CA ALA A 227 -14.42 -18.70 -10.38
C ALA A 227 -15.79 -18.65 -11.08
N THR A 228 -16.50 -19.77 -11.09
CA THR A 228 -17.93 -19.78 -11.41
C THR A 228 -18.56 -18.74 -10.49
N PRO A 229 -19.28 -17.73 -11.00
CA PRO A 229 -20.08 -16.89 -10.13
C PRO A 229 -21.09 -17.84 -9.48
N SER A 230 -21.01 -18.05 -8.17
CA SER A 230 -22.08 -18.73 -7.45
C SER A 230 -23.33 -17.86 -7.60
N ALA A 231 -24.40 -18.47 -8.11
CA ALA A 231 -25.74 -17.89 -8.09
C ALA A 231 -26.17 -17.52 -6.66
#